data_AF-A0A8T4QSP2-F1
#
_entry.id   AF-A0A8T4QSP2-F1
#
_cell.length_a   1.000
_cell.length_b   1.000
_cell.length_c   1.000
_cell.angle_alpha   90.00
_cell.angle_beta   90.00
_cell.angle_gamma   90.00
#
_symmetry.space_group_name_H-M   'P 1'
#
loop_
_entity.id
_entity.type
_entity.pdbx_description
1 polymer ?
#
loop_
_entity_poly.entity_id
_entity_poly.type
_entity_poly.pdbx_seq_one_letter_code
_entity_poly.pdbx_strand_id
1 'polypeptide(L)'
;MQRINFTKKHYKFAVHDQKEPRQAHNSDEIIPLYGNAKWAVVDILNEQYSHLLISPIDLYNWLHYNENDEVSYFLNEAGSNALSHSQFKVPAKFHLWQGTKGFVIAIEQKGKGFNAKEVDQKRIKDNEGAAFNFFRKCKNKIFFDEPEDARVVYMEFLF
;
A
#
# COMPACT_ATOMS: atom_id res chain seq x y z
N MET A 1 -8.93 -21.67 -6.39
CA MET A 1 -8.17 -20.44 -6.09
C MET A 1 -8.74 -19.34 -6.98
N GLN A 2 -9.48 -18.38 -6.42
CA GLN A 2 -9.97 -17.23 -7.18
C GLN A 2 -8.78 -16.35 -7.59
N ARG A 3 -8.86 -15.70 -8.76
CA ARG A 3 -7.84 -14.81 -9.31
C ARG A 3 -8.55 -13.55 -9.82
N ILE A 4 -7.87 -12.40 -9.77
CA ILE A 4 -8.45 -11.13 -10.24
C ILE A 4 -8.79 -11.09 -11.74
N ASN A 5 -8.34 -12.07 -12.54
CA ASN A 5 -8.44 -12.08 -14.00
C ASN A 5 -7.81 -10.82 -14.62
N PHE A 6 -6.48 -10.75 -14.57
CA PHE A 6 -5.70 -9.61 -15.05
C PHE A 6 -6.12 -9.15 -16.45
N THR A 7 -6.29 -7.84 -16.58
CA THR A 7 -6.32 -7.12 -17.85
C THR A 7 -4.89 -6.72 -18.24
N LYS A 8 -4.73 -6.12 -19.41
CA LYS A 8 -3.44 -5.54 -19.83
C LYS A 8 -3.12 -4.20 -19.12
N LYS A 9 -4.04 -3.65 -18.33
CA LYS A 9 -3.87 -2.34 -17.68
C LYS A 9 -3.03 -2.48 -16.42
N HIS A 10 -1.94 -1.71 -16.38
CA HIS A 10 -1.03 -1.60 -15.26
C HIS A 10 -0.58 -0.14 -15.15
N TYR A 11 -0.82 0.47 -14.00
CA TYR A 11 -0.44 1.85 -13.69
C TYR A 11 0.71 1.86 -12.69
N LYS A 12 1.64 2.79 -12.89
CA LYS A 12 2.78 3.01 -12.01
C LYS A 12 2.83 4.48 -11.62
N PHE A 13 2.85 4.74 -10.32
CA PHE A 13 2.93 6.09 -9.78
C PHE A 13 4.25 6.23 -9.03
N ALA A 14 5.21 6.90 -9.65
CA ALA A 14 6.49 7.18 -9.01
C ALA A 14 6.30 8.27 -7.95
N VAL A 15 6.80 8.01 -6.75
CA VAL A 15 6.83 8.99 -5.65
C VAL A 15 8.18 9.67 -5.61
N HIS A 16 9.26 8.88 -5.64
CA HIS A 16 10.62 9.38 -5.72
C HIS A 16 11.53 8.34 -6.36
N ASP A 17 12.64 8.80 -6.92
CA ASP A 17 13.71 7.96 -7.43
C ASP A 17 15.00 8.06 -6.59
N GLN A 18 14.98 8.84 -5.51
CA GLN A 18 16.15 9.16 -4.69
C GLN A 18 17.04 7.95 -4.39
N LYS A 19 18.35 8.20 -4.46
CA LYS A 19 19.41 7.25 -4.16
C LYS A 19 19.99 7.44 -2.77
N GLU A 20 19.74 8.61 -2.17
CA GLU A 20 20.22 8.97 -0.83
C GLU A 20 19.07 8.99 0.19
N PRO A 21 19.31 8.60 1.45
CA PRO A 21 18.30 8.58 2.50
C PRO A 21 17.62 9.96 2.67
N ARG A 22 16.36 9.93 3.10
CA ARG A 22 15.59 11.14 3.38
C ARG A 22 16.27 11.95 4.49
N GLN A 23 16.44 13.24 4.24
CA GLN A 23 16.89 14.24 5.18
C GLN A 23 15.79 15.28 5.40
N ALA A 24 15.89 16.12 6.44
CA ALA A 24 14.87 17.13 6.73
C ALA A 24 14.57 18.03 5.51
N HIS A 25 15.60 18.38 4.72
CA HIS A 25 15.49 19.31 3.60
C HIS A 25 14.85 18.73 2.33
N ASN A 26 14.81 17.40 2.15
CA ASN A 26 14.17 16.75 0.99
C ASN A 26 12.82 16.10 1.34
N SER A 27 12.40 16.25 2.59
CA SER A 27 11.15 15.68 3.13
C SER A 27 9.91 16.35 2.57
N ASP A 28 9.95 17.67 2.42
CA ASP A 28 8.79 18.49 2.08
C ASP A 28 8.34 18.29 0.64
N GLU A 29 9.26 17.92 -0.26
CA GLU A 29 8.94 17.64 -1.67
C GLU A 29 8.32 16.24 -1.86
N ILE A 30 8.73 15.26 -1.05
CA ILE A 30 8.32 13.86 -1.24
C ILE A 30 6.92 13.58 -0.67
N ILE A 31 6.53 14.25 0.42
CA ILE A 31 5.23 14.04 1.07
C ILE A 31 4.06 14.34 0.11
N PRO A 32 4.03 15.49 -0.61
CA PRO A 32 2.99 15.77 -1.59
C PRO A 32 2.94 14.73 -2.71
N LEU A 33 4.09 14.28 -3.22
CA LEU A 33 4.15 13.26 -4.27
C LEU A 33 3.56 11.92 -3.80
N TYR A 34 3.85 11.53 -2.56
CA TYR A 34 3.25 10.37 -1.92
C TYR A 34 1.73 10.51 -1.77
N GLY A 35 1.25 11.66 -1.32
CA GLY A 35 -0.19 11.96 -1.23
C GLY A 35 -0.88 11.87 -2.59
N ASN A 36 -0.32 12.50 -3.61
CA ASN A 36 -0.83 12.50 -4.98
C ASN A 36 -0.89 11.09 -5.57
N ALA A 37 0.14 10.27 -5.33
CA ALA A 37 0.17 8.89 -5.81
C ALA A 37 -0.94 8.03 -5.17
N LYS A 38 -1.24 8.22 -3.87
CA LYS A 38 -2.36 7.54 -3.21
C LYS A 38 -3.71 7.94 -3.82
N TRP A 39 -3.94 9.24 -4.00
CA TRP A 39 -5.17 9.74 -4.60
C TRP A 39 -5.35 9.22 -6.02
N ALA A 40 -4.30 9.23 -6.85
CA ALA A 40 -4.36 8.71 -8.21
C ALA A 40 -4.74 7.21 -8.28
N VAL A 41 -4.28 6.40 -7.32
CA VAL A 41 -4.71 4.99 -7.20
C VAL A 41 -6.20 4.90 -6.91
N VAL A 42 -6.69 5.68 -5.94
CA VAL A 42 -8.10 5.66 -5.53
C VAL A 42 -9.02 6.18 -6.64
N ASP A 43 -8.64 7.25 -7.32
CA ASP A 43 -9.41 7.83 -8.42
C ASP A 43 -9.64 6.81 -9.53
N ILE A 44 -8.59 6.10 -9.95
CA ILE A 44 -8.69 5.06 -10.99
C ILE A 44 -9.54 3.89 -10.51
N LEU A 45 -9.45 3.48 -9.25
CA LEU A 45 -10.25 2.39 -8.71
C LEU A 45 -11.74 2.76 -8.67
N ASN A 46 -12.07 3.95 -8.15
CA ASN A 46 -13.44 4.44 -8.09
C ASN A 46 -14.02 4.64 -9.51
N GLU A 47 -13.25 5.19 -10.44
CA GLU A 47 -13.69 5.36 -11.82
C GLU A 47 -14.02 4.01 -12.48
N GLN A 48 -13.12 3.03 -12.36
CA GLN A 48 -13.23 1.77 -13.12
C GLN A 48 -14.14 0.74 -12.44
N TYR A 49 -14.27 0.80 -11.12
CA TYR A 49 -14.94 -0.25 -10.33
C TYR A 49 -16.08 0.25 -9.44
N SER A 50 -16.50 1.52 -9.51
CA SER A 50 -17.61 2.06 -8.70
C SER A 50 -18.88 1.21 -8.73
N HIS A 51 -19.19 0.56 -9.85
CA HIS A 51 -20.37 -0.30 -10.00
C HIS A 51 -20.22 -1.70 -9.38
N LEU A 52 -19.01 -2.11 -9.01
CA LEU A 52 -18.70 -3.40 -8.36
C LEU A 52 -18.35 -3.23 -6.88
N LEU A 53 -17.93 -2.04 -6.47
CA LEU A 53 -17.61 -1.72 -5.08
C LEU A 53 -18.91 -1.54 -4.26
N ILE A 54 -18.92 -2.06 -3.03
CA ILE A 54 -20.03 -1.88 -2.09
C ILE A 54 -20.21 -0.39 -1.74
N SER A 55 -19.09 0.32 -1.60
CA SER A 55 -19.02 1.76 -1.38
C SER A 55 -17.78 2.31 -2.07
N PRO A 56 -17.77 3.61 -2.43
CA PRO A 56 -16.57 4.28 -2.92
C PRO A 56 -15.41 4.14 -1.92
N ILE A 57 -14.20 4.00 -2.45
CA ILE A 57 -12.96 4.06 -1.67
C ILE A 57 -12.70 5.52 -1.31
N ASP A 58 -12.46 5.80 -0.03
CA ASP A 58 -12.16 7.15 0.47
C ASP A 58 -10.96 7.12 1.41
N LEU A 59 -9.89 7.84 1.04
CA LEU A 59 -8.66 7.90 1.84
C LEU A 59 -8.87 8.50 3.25
N TYR A 60 -9.96 9.26 3.46
CA TYR A 60 -10.34 9.81 4.76
C TYR A 60 -11.01 8.79 5.68
N ASN A 61 -11.54 7.67 5.15
CA ASN A 61 -12.16 6.61 5.97
C ASN A 61 -11.23 6.06 7.05
N TRP A 62 -9.92 6.08 6.78
CA TRP A 62 -8.88 5.75 7.76
C TRP A 62 -8.92 6.64 9.02
N LEU A 63 -9.20 7.94 8.89
CA LEU A 63 -9.27 8.87 10.04
C LEU A 63 -10.47 8.61 10.95
N HIS A 64 -11.52 8.01 10.40
CA HIS A 64 -12.77 7.71 11.10
C HIS A 64 -12.88 6.24 11.52
N TYR A 65 -11.78 5.50 11.45
CA TYR A 65 -11.69 4.09 11.79
C TYR A 65 -12.70 3.19 11.03
N ASN A 66 -13.04 3.53 9.78
CA ASN A 66 -13.94 2.71 8.97
C ASN A 66 -13.20 1.52 8.36
N GLU A 67 -13.05 0.44 9.14
CA GLU A 67 -12.31 -0.78 8.76
C GLU A 67 -12.90 -1.53 7.55
N ASN A 68 -14.10 -1.16 7.07
CA ASN A 68 -14.68 -1.76 5.86
C ASN A 68 -14.00 -1.27 4.58
N ASP A 69 -13.37 -0.09 4.61
CA ASP A 69 -12.57 0.42 3.50
C ASP A 69 -11.13 -0.09 3.61
N GLU A 70 -10.96 -1.38 3.35
CA GLU A 70 -9.68 -2.06 3.45
C GLU A 70 -8.63 -1.47 2.49
N VAL A 71 -9.04 -0.85 1.38
CA VAL A 71 -8.10 -0.20 0.44
C VAL A 71 -7.54 1.08 1.05
N SER A 72 -8.39 1.93 1.62
CA SER A 72 -7.97 3.13 2.34
C SER A 72 -7.03 2.80 3.49
N TYR A 73 -7.37 1.75 4.26
CA TYR A 73 -6.52 1.24 5.33
C TYR A 73 -5.17 0.73 4.80
N PHE A 74 -5.18 -0.10 3.77
CA PHE A 74 -3.96 -0.62 3.18
C PHE A 74 -3.03 0.50 2.70
N LEU A 75 -3.55 1.48 1.95
CA LEU A 75 -2.75 2.58 1.40
C LEU A 75 -2.15 3.47 2.50
N ASN A 76 -2.86 3.67 3.61
CA ASN A 76 -2.35 4.47 4.73
C ASN A 76 -1.37 3.67 5.61
N GLU A 77 -1.66 2.42 5.92
CA GLU A 77 -0.84 1.57 6.81
C GLU A 77 0.45 1.09 6.16
N ALA A 78 0.38 0.63 4.91
CA ALA A 78 1.60 0.25 4.19
C ALA A 78 2.50 1.46 3.94
N GLY A 79 1.92 2.66 3.83
CA GLY A 79 2.65 3.92 3.88
C GLY A 79 3.34 4.19 5.23
N SER A 80 2.63 4.03 6.34
CA SER A 80 3.19 4.15 7.71
C SER A 80 4.34 3.17 7.95
N ASN A 81 4.20 1.94 7.47
CA ASN A 81 5.25 0.93 7.55
C ASN A 81 6.48 1.30 6.71
N ALA A 82 6.29 1.76 5.47
CA ALA A 82 7.39 2.25 4.65
C ALA A 82 8.06 3.48 5.29
N LEU A 83 7.29 4.40 5.88
CA LEU A 83 7.81 5.54 6.67
C LEU A 83 8.62 5.04 7.88
N SER A 84 8.23 3.96 8.54
CA SER A 84 8.88 3.44 9.75
C SER A 84 10.15 2.65 9.44
N HIS A 85 10.10 1.76 8.46
CA HIS A 85 11.13 0.73 8.25
C HIS A 85 12.03 0.97 7.03
N SER A 86 11.58 1.75 6.03
CA SER A 86 12.43 2.02 4.87
C SER A 86 13.55 3.00 5.22
N GLN A 87 14.70 2.81 4.59
CA GLN A 87 15.85 3.72 4.69
C GLN A 87 15.50 5.14 4.22
N PHE A 88 14.57 5.26 3.28
CA PHE A 88 14.14 6.52 2.68
C PHE A 88 12.89 7.10 3.37
N LYS A 89 12.36 6.41 4.38
CA LYS A 89 11.22 6.83 5.19
C LYS A 89 10.04 7.30 4.33
N VAL A 90 9.76 6.62 3.21
CA VAL A 90 8.61 6.82 2.31
C VAL A 90 8.59 5.75 1.19
N PRO A 91 7.42 5.39 0.62
CA PRO A 91 7.37 4.57 -0.58
C PRO A 91 8.01 5.23 -1.80
N ALA A 92 8.64 4.42 -2.66
CA ALA A 92 9.23 4.87 -3.91
C ALA A 92 8.23 4.83 -5.08
N LYS A 93 7.34 3.84 -5.09
CA LYS A 93 6.40 3.64 -6.19
C LYS A 93 5.14 2.93 -5.74
N PHE A 94 4.01 3.30 -6.33
CA PHE A 94 2.78 2.51 -6.30
C PHE A 94 2.57 1.81 -7.63
N HIS A 95 2.04 0.60 -7.58
CA HIS A 95 1.61 -0.16 -8.74
C HIS A 95 0.15 -0.52 -8.59
N LEU A 96 -0.59 -0.48 -9.69
CA LEU A 96 -1.98 -0.91 -9.75
C LEU A 96 -2.18 -1.80 -10.98
N TRP A 97 -2.47 -3.07 -10.75
CA TRP A 97 -2.89 -4.01 -11.79
C TRP A 97 -4.39 -4.20 -11.73
N GLN A 98 -5.05 -4.06 -12.87
CA GLN A 98 -6.49 -4.20 -12.98
C GLN A 98 -6.88 -5.57 -13.49
N GLY A 99 -7.90 -6.15 -12.89
CA GLY A 99 -8.53 -7.38 -13.34
C GLY A 99 -10.04 -7.19 -13.54
N THR A 100 -10.70 -8.19 -14.13
CA THR A 100 -12.16 -8.19 -14.29
C THR A 100 -12.92 -8.67 -13.06
N LYS A 101 -12.23 -9.31 -12.11
CA LYS A 101 -12.78 -9.83 -10.85
C LYS A 101 -12.18 -9.17 -9.60
N GLY A 102 -11.37 -8.14 -9.80
CA GLY A 102 -10.64 -7.50 -8.71
C GLY A 102 -9.44 -6.71 -9.22
N PHE A 103 -8.54 -6.35 -8.33
CA PHE A 103 -7.32 -5.61 -8.64
C PHE A 103 -6.21 -5.96 -7.65
N VAL A 104 -4.97 -5.62 -8.01
CA VAL A 104 -3.82 -5.71 -7.12
C VAL A 104 -3.19 -4.33 -6.98
N ILE A 105 -3.00 -3.89 -5.74
CA ILE A 105 -2.20 -2.70 -5.41
C ILE A 105 -0.86 -3.20 -4.88
N ALA A 106 0.24 -2.55 -5.27
CA ALA A 106 1.50 -2.74 -4.58
C ALA A 106 2.17 -1.42 -4.21
N ILE A 107 2.87 -1.45 -3.08
CA ILE A 107 3.67 -0.34 -2.57
C ILE A 107 5.12 -0.82 -2.51
N GLU A 108 5.97 -0.22 -3.33
CA GLU A 108 7.40 -0.52 -3.46
C GLU A 108 8.20 0.51 -2.66
N GLN A 109 9.12 0.03 -1.83
CA GLN A 109 10.15 0.83 -1.17
C GLN A 109 11.53 0.58 -1.82
N LYS A 110 12.40 1.59 -1.76
CA LYS A 110 13.82 1.45 -2.10
C LYS A 110 14.67 1.21 -0.85
N GLY A 111 15.87 0.66 -1.04
CA GLY A 111 16.84 0.43 0.02
C GLY A 111 16.72 -0.93 0.68
N LYS A 112 17.07 -0.99 1.96
CA LYS A 112 16.99 -2.21 2.77
C LYS A 112 15.52 -2.61 2.96
N GLY A 113 15.21 -3.88 2.69
CA GLY A 113 13.90 -4.45 2.98
C GLY A 113 13.71 -4.72 4.48
N PHE A 114 12.60 -5.37 4.81
CA PHE A 114 12.33 -5.82 6.18
C PHE A 114 11.89 -7.28 6.21
N ASN A 115 12.18 -7.97 7.30
CA ASN A 115 11.78 -9.35 7.49
C ASN A 115 10.30 -9.42 7.91
N ALA A 116 9.39 -9.46 6.93
CA ALA A 116 7.95 -9.54 7.15
C ALA A 116 7.55 -10.77 7.98
N LYS A 117 8.24 -11.89 7.78
CA LYS A 117 8.01 -13.13 8.53
C LYS A 117 8.35 -12.97 10.01
N GLU A 118 9.47 -12.35 10.32
CA GLU A 118 9.87 -12.06 11.70
C GLU A 118 8.89 -11.08 12.37
N VAL A 119 8.52 -10.01 11.66
CA VAL A 119 7.56 -9.02 12.18
C VAL A 119 6.21 -9.68 12.46
N ASP A 120 5.77 -10.59 11.60
CA ASP A 120 4.53 -11.32 11.82
C ASP A 120 4.61 -12.25 13.04
N GLN A 121 5.62 -13.12 13.07
CA GLN A 121 5.82 -14.12 14.12
C GLN A 121 6.02 -13.50 15.51
N LYS A 122 6.83 -12.43 15.59
CA LYS A 122 7.17 -11.76 16.86
C LYS A 122 6.15 -10.70 17.26
N ARG A 123 5.18 -10.37 16.41
CA ARG A 123 4.18 -9.31 16.63
C ARG A 123 4.83 -7.98 17.05
N ILE A 124 5.94 -7.61 16.41
CA ILE A 124 6.68 -6.38 16.71
C ILE A 124 5.75 -5.17 16.52
N LYS A 125 5.67 -4.30 17.53
CA LYS A 125 4.69 -3.21 17.69
C LYS A 125 5.37 -1.83 17.73
N ASP A 126 6.51 -1.68 17.07
CA ASP A 126 7.45 -0.62 17.47
C ASP A 126 7.08 0.81 17.05
N ASN A 127 6.01 1.07 16.30
CA ASN A 127 5.50 2.43 16.14
C ASN A 127 3.97 2.44 16.12
N GLU A 128 3.39 3.46 16.75
CA GLU A 128 1.95 3.69 16.85
C GLU A 128 1.27 3.62 15.48
N GLY A 129 0.52 2.54 15.26
CA GLY A 129 -0.20 2.25 14.04
C GLY A 129 -0.61 0.79 14.05
N ALA A 130 -1.85 0.48 13.67
CA ALA A 130 -2.39 -0.87 13.71
C ALA A 130 -1.81 -1.78 12.60
N ALA A 131 -0.70 -1.41 11.97
CA ALA A 131 -0.35 -1.79 10.60
C ALA A 131 -0.31 -3.29 10.32
N PHE A 132 0.41 -4.07 11.12
CA PHE A 132 0.41 -5.53 10.96
C PHE A 132 -0.85 -6.19 11.52
N ASN A 133 -1.56 -5.55 12.45
CA ASN A 133 -2.86 -6.06 12.90
C ASN A 133 -3.92 -5.90 11.81
N PHE A 134 -3.89 -4.82 11.04
CA PHE A 134 -4.71 -4.67 9.84
C PHE A 134 -4.42 -5.80 8.86
N PHE A 135 -3.16 -6.04 8.49
CA PHE A 135 -2.81 -7.13 7.55
C PHE A 135 -3.27 -8.51 8.02
N ARG A 136 -3.32 -8.76 9.33
CA ARG A 136 -3.82 -10.01 9.92
C ARG A 136 -5.35 -10.14 9.91
N LYS A 137 -6.08 -9.02 9.92
CA LYS A 137 -7.55 -8.97 10.02
C LYS A 137 -8.23 -8.69 8.68
N CYS A 138 -7.50 -8.12 7.73
CA CYS A 138 -7.94 -7.81 6.39
C CYS A 138 -8.52 -9.07 5.73
N LYS A 139 -9.71 -8.94 5.15
CA LYS A 139 -10.38 -10.01 4.42
C LYS A 139 -9.71 -10.24 3.06
N ASN A 140 -9.19 -9.17 2.48
CA ASN A 140 -8.39 -9.21 1.27
C ASN A 140 -6.99 -9.79 1.53
N LYS A 141 -6.36 -10.27 0.47
CA LYS A 141 -5.10 -11.00 0.59
C LYS A 141 -3.92 -10.04 0.56
N ILE A 142 -3.12 -10.04 1.61
CA ILE A 142 -1.84 -9.33 1.68
C ILE A 142 -0.68 -10.31 1.41
N PHE A 143 0.29 -9.90 0.62
CA PHE A 143 1.50 -10.69 0.37
C PHE A 143 2.71 -9.79 0.10
N PHE A 144 3.90 -10.40 0.09
CA PHE A 144 5.19 -9.72 -0.04
C PHE A 144 5.99 -10.35 -1.19
N ASP A 145 6.93 -9.59 -1.77
CA ASP A 145 7.83 -10.09 -2.81
C ASP A 145 8.81 -11.14 -2.27
N GLU A 146 9.57 -10.79 -1.22
CA GLU A 146 10.54 -11.65 -0.55
C GLU A 146 10.33 -11.54 0.97
N PRO A 147 9.63 -12.49 1.63
CA PRO A 147 9.21 -12.34 3.02
C PRO A 147 10.32 -12.07 4.05
N GLU A 148 11.57 -12.49 3.78
CA GLU A 148 12.73 -12.23 4.64
C GLU A 148 13.45 -10.88 4.35
N ASP A 149 13.24 -10.27 3.19
CA ASP A 149 13.80 -8.96 2.78
C ASP A 149 12.77 -8.15 1.96
N ALA A 150 11.57 -7.99 2.51
CA ALA A 150 10.42 -7.48 1.78
C ALA A 150 10.64 -6.02 1.36
N ARG A 151 10.46 -5.74 0.07
CA ARG A 151 10.54 -4.39 -0.50
C ARG A 151 9.24 -3.99 -1.18
N VAL A 152 8.36 -4.94 -1.42
CA VAL A 152 7.06 -4.67 -1.99
C VAL A 152 5.99 -5.37 -1.18
N VAL A 153 5.00 -4.59 -0.73
CA VAL A 153 3.79 -5.11 -0.09
C VAL A 153 2.66 -5.03 -1.10
N TYR A 154 1.91 -6.12 -1.24
CA TYR A 154 0.81 -6.26 -2.18
C TYR A 154 -0.50 -6.47 -1.44
N MET A 155 -1.58 -5.92 -2.00
CA MET A 155 -2.96 -6.22 -1.64
C MET A 155 -3.68 -6.73 -2.89
N GLU A 156 -4.22 -7.95 -2.84
CA GLU A 156 -5.16 -8.48 -3.83
C GLU A 156 -6.59 -8.30 -3.29
N PHE A 157 -7.38 -7.51 -4.02
CA PHE A 157 -8.79 -7.29 -3.75
C PHE A 157 -9.65 -8.07 -4.74
N LEU A 158 -10.65 -8.78 -4.26
CA LEU A 158 -11.63 -9.51 -5.09
C LEU A 158 -13.04 -8.98 -4.79
N PHE A 159 -13.87 -8.83 -5.82
CA PHE A 159 -15.28 -8.45 -5.69
C PHE A 159 -16.15 -9.63 -5.22
#